data_AF-A0A7J8R3R4-F1
#
_entry.id   AF-A0A7J8R3R4-F1
#
_cell.length_a   1.000
_cell.length_b   1.000
_cell.length_c   1.000
_cell.angle_alpha   90.00
_cell.angle_beta   90.00
_cell.angle_gamma   90.00
#
_symmetry.space_group_name_H-M   'P 1'
#
loop_
_entity.id
_entity.type
_entity.pdbx_description
1 polymer ?
#
loop_
_entity_poly.entity_id
_entity_poly.type
_entity_poly.pdbx_seq_one_letter_code
_entity_poly.pdbx_strand_id
1 'polypeptide(L)'
;MDSVEKLERLSGAKVFDLHRHNIDHITVPSSRGPEFGVLRRIDDVFDCWFESGSMPYAYIHYPFENVELFEKNFPGHFVAEGLDQTRGWFYTLMVLSTALFGKPAFRNLICNGLVLAEDGKKMSKRLKNYPSPMEVINDYGAVKDVFLPWYNAYRFLVQNAKRLEYEGSAPFVPI
;
A
#
# COMPACT_ATOMS: atom_id res chain seq x y z
N MET A 1 -18.80 -14.24 -6.60
CA MET A 1 -17.87 -13.12 -6.42
C MET A 1 -18.10 -12.10 -7.51
N ASP A 2 -17.93 -10.82 -7.22
CA ASP A 2 -17.99 -9.77 -8.26
C ASP A 2 -16.67 -9.78 -9.05
N SER A 3 -16.77 -9.77 -10.38
CA SER A 3 -15.63 -9.99 -11.28
C SER A 3 -15.95 -9.47 -12.69
N VAL A 4 -14.92 -9.41 -13.54
CA VAL A 4 -15.06 -9.15 -14.97
C VAL A 4 -16.02 -10.15 -15.61
N GLU A 5 -15.85 -11.45 -15.33
CA GLU A 5 -16.72 -12.51 -15.85
C GLU A 5 -18.19 -12.29 -15.45
N LYS A 6 -18.47 -11.86 -14.21
CA LYS A 6 -19.83 -11.55 -13.77
C LYS A 6 -20.40 -10.38 -14.58
N LEU A 7 -19.62 -9.34 -14.83
CA LEU A 7 -20.03 -8.20 -15.67
C LEU A 7 -20.32 -8.64 -17.10
N GLU A 8 -19.46 -9.46 -17.70
CA GLU A 8 -19.68 -9.99 -19.06
C GLU A 8 -20.96 -10.81 -19.14
N ARG A 9 -21.20 -11.70 -18.16
CA ARG A 9 -22.41 -12.53 -18.13
C ARG A 9 -23.69 -11.70 -17.99
N LEU A 10 -23.66 -10.64 -17.19
CA LEU A 10 -24.83 -9.81 -16.93
C LEU A 10 -25.12 -8.82 -18.06
N SER A 11 -24.08 -8.27 -18.68
CA SER A 11 -24.23 -7.28 -19.75
C SER A 11 -24.29 -7.88 -21.15
N GLY A 12 -23.76 -9.09 -21.34
CA GLY A 12 -23.54 -9.70 -22.65
C GLY A 12 -22.37 -9.09 -23.43
N ALA A 13 -21.67 -8.09 -22.87
CA ALA A 13 -20.52 -7.45 -23.49
C ALA A 13 -19.21 -8.11 -23.06
N LYS A 14 -18.23 -8.18 -23.96
CA LYS A 14 -16.87 -8.59 -23.62
C LYS A 14 -16.05 -7.42 -23.09
N VAL A 15 -15.30 -7.65 -22.01
CA VAL A 15 -14.60 -6.60 -21.27
C VAL A 15 -13.15 -7.00 -21.07
N PHE A 16 -12.25 -6.26 -21.71
CA PHE A 16 -10.79 -6.48 -21.62
C PHE A 16 -10.08 -5.44 -20.76
N ASP A 17 -10.69 -4.26 -20.61
CA ASP A 17 -10.15 -3.16 -19.84
C ASP A 17 -11.29 -2.50 -19.03
N LEU A 18 -11.07 -2.34 -17.73
CA LEU A 18 -12.03 -1.77 -16.78
C LEU A 18 -11.89 -0.25 -16.61
N HIS A 19 -10.99 0.42 -17.32
CA HIS A 19 -10.95 1.88 -17.28
C HIS A 19 -12.25 2.48 -17.82
N ARG A 20 -12.72 3.55 -17.17
CA ARG A 20 -14.04 4.18 -17.41
C ARG A 20 -14.43 4.37 -18.86
N HIS A 21 -13.51 4.89 -19.68
CA HIS A 21 -13.76 5.16 -21.10
C HIS A 21 -14.16 3.89 -21.89
N ASN A 22 -13.78 2.71 -21.40
CA ASN A 22 -14.08 1.42 -22.00
C ASN A 22 -15.34 0.74 -21.43
N ILE A 23 -15.85 1.18 -20.27
CA ILE A 23 -16.95 0.47 -19.58
C ILE A 23 -18.17 1.33 -19.23
N ASP A 24 -18.08 2.66 -19.29
CA ASP A 24 -19.18 3.55 -18.86
C ASP A 24 -20.45 3.41 -19.74
N HIS A 25 -20.29 2.93 -20.97
CA HIS A 25 -21.41 2.67 -21.88
C HIS A 25 -22.09 1.32 -21.64
N ILE A 26 -21.47 0.41 -20.86
CA ILE A 26 -22.01 -0.92 -20.58
C ILE A 26 -23.20 -0.80 -19.64
N THR A 27 -24.29 -1.47 -19.99
CA THR A 27 -25.52 -1.50 -19.20
C THR A 27 -25.88 -2.91 -18.80
N VAL A 28 -26.53 -3.06 -17.65
CA VAL A 28 -26.99 -4.36 -17.14
C VAL A 28 -28.52 -4.33 -17.00
N PRO A 29 -29.28 -5.30 -17.52
CA PRO A 29 -30.73 -5.35 -17.32
C PRO A 29 -31.05 -5.49 -15.82
N SER A 30 -32.07 -4.77 -15.35
CA SER A 30 -32.48 -4.84 -13.95
C SER A 30 -33.01 -6.23 -13.60
N SER A 31 -32.50 -6.80 -12.50
CA SER A 31 -33.01 -8.08 -11.96
C SER A 31 -34.40 -7.95 -11.32
N ARG A 32 -34.90 -6.72 -11.12
CA ARG A 32 -36.22 -6.46 -10.52
C ARG A 32 -37.38 -6.58 -11.51
N GLY A 33 -37.09 -6.63 -12.82
CA GLY A 33 -38.09 -6.73 -13.88
C GLY A 33 -37.82 -5.76 -15.04
N PRO A 34 -38.33 -6.03 -16.25
CA PRO A 34 -38.13 -5.19 -17.44
C PRO A 34 -38.61 -3.73 -17.26
N GLU A 35 -39.60 -3.50 -16.41
CA GLU A 35 -40.17 -2.19 -16.10
C GLU A 35 -39.20 -1.24 -15.41
N PHE A 36 -38.17 -1.77 -14.75
CA PHE A 36 -37.11 -0.97 -14.11
C PHE A 36 -35.98 -0.61 -15.08
N GLY A 37 -36.06 -1.06 -16.33
CA GLY A 37 -35.10 -0.74 -17.39
C GLY A 37 -33.71 -1.30 -17.14
N VAL A 38 -32.70 -0.52 -17.52
CA VAL A 38 -31.29 -0.90 -17.43
C VAL A 38 -30.56 -0.14 -16.33
N LEU A 39 -29.63 -0.83 -15.68
CA LEU A 39 -28.71 -0.32 -14.69
C LEU A 39 -27.44 0.19 -15.40
N ARG A 40 -26.89 1.29 -14.88
CA ARG A 40 -25.65 1.91 -15.33
C ARG A 40 -24.69 2.01 -14.17
N ARG A 41 -23.39 1.97 -14.46
CA ARG A 41 -22.34 2.25 -13.48
C ARG A 41 -22.52 3.66 -12.91
N ILE A 42 -22.23 3.85 -11.62
CA ILE A 42 -22.09 5.17 -11.01
C ILE A 42 -20.85 5.88 -11.55
N ASP A 43 -20.78 7.21 -11.49
CA ASP A 43 -19.67 7.95 -12.11
C ASP A 43 -18.33 7.84 -11.36
N ASP A 44 -18.37 7.58 -10.06
CA ASP A 44 -17.22 7.63 -9.17
C ASP A 44 -16.18 6.53 -9.44
N VAL A 45 -14.91 6.89 -9.26
CA VAL A 45 -13.77 5.96 -9.23
C VAL A 45 -13.27 5.79 -7.80
N PHE A 46 -12.59 4.69 -7.54
CA PHE A 46 -11.98 4.48 -6.23
C PHE A 46 -10.85 5.49 -5.98
N ASP A 47 -10.67 5.82 -4.69
CA ASP A 47 -9.51 6.53 -4.20
C ASP A 47 -8.26 5.64 -4.29
N CYS A 48 -7.10 6.21 -4.60
CA CYS A 48 -5.86 5.45 -4.81
C CYS A 48 -5.35 4.80 -3.51
N TRP A 49 -5.78 5.28 -2.33
CA TRP A 49 -5.49 4.61 -1.07
C TRP A 49 -6.28 3.31 -0.88
N PHE A 50 -7.45 3.18 -1.52
CA PHE A 50 -8.19 1.92 -1.57
C PHE A 50 -7.43 0.90 -2.43
N GLU A 51 -6.90 1.33 -3.58
CA GLU A 51 -6.11 0.50 -4.48
C GLU A 51 -4.82 0.02 -3.81
N SER A 52 -4.03 0.93 -3.25
CA SER A 52 -2.79 0.59 -2.54
C SER A 52 -3.05 -0.22 -1.26
N GLY A 53 -4.14 0.03 -0.53
CA GLY A 53 -4.54 -0.79 0.62
C GLY A 53 -5.01 -2.20 0.22
N SER A 54 -5.49 -2.38 -1.01
CA SER A 54 -5.87 -3.68 -1.57
C SER A 54 -4.67 -4.52 -2.02
N MET A 55 -3.47 -3.92 -2.04
CA MET A 55 -2.24 -4.56 -2.54
C MET A 55 -2.03 -5.99 -2.03
N PRO A 56 -2.19 -6.34 -0.73
CA PRO A 56 -1.84 -7.67 -0.21
C PRO A 56 -2.52 -8.86 -0.91
N TYR A 57 -3.71 -8.64 -1.46
CA TYR A 57 -4.46 -9.66 -2.21
C TYR A 57 -4.55 -9.34 -3.70
N ALA A 58 -4.59 -8.06 -4.08
CA ALA A 58 -4.74 -7.67 -5.47
C ALA A 58 -3.54 -8.04 -6.36
N TYR A 59 -2.30 -7.93 -5.83
CA TYR A 59 -1.09 -8.16 -6.64
C TYR A 59 -0.91 -9.61 -7.14
N ILE A 60 -1.53 -10.56 -6.44
CA ILE A 60 -1.50 -12.01 -6.74
C ILE A 60 -2.81 -12.51 -7.33
N HIS A 61 -3.70 -11.59 -7.71
CA HIS A 61 -5.00 -11.92 -8.30
C HIS A 61 -5.88 -12.77 -7.36
N TYR A 62 -5.70 -12.65 -6.04
CA TYR A 62 -6.57 -13.32 -5.08
C TYR A 62 -7.98 -12.72 -5.16
N PRO A 63 -9.04 -13.55 -5.09
CA PRO A 63 -9.04 -14.99 -4.88
C PRO A 63 -9.19 -15.83 -6.16
N PHE A 64 -9.00 -15.23 -7.33
CA PHE A 64 -9.13 -15.95 -8.60
C PHE A 64 -7.96 -16.90 -8.81
N GLU A 65 -6.76 -16.51 -8.36
CA GLU A 65 -5.53 -17.29 -8.44
C GLU A 65 -4.72 -17.18 -7.13
N ASN A 66 -3.69 -18.03 -7.00
CA ASN A 66 -2.67 -17.98 -5.93
C ASN A 66 -3.24 -18.00 -4.50
N VAL A 67 -4.33 -18.72 -4.29
CA VAL A 67 -5.06 -18.78 -3.01
C VAL A 67 -4.16 -19.29 -1.89
N GLU A 68 -3.47 -20.41 -2.08
CA GLU A 68 -2.60 -21.01 -1.08
C GLU A 68 -1.40 -20.11 -0.76
N LEU A 69 -0.91 -19.37 -1.77
CA LEU A 69 0.18 -18.42 -1.60
C LEU A 69 -0.27 -17.24 -0.73
N PHE A 70 -1.48 -16.71 -0.96
CA PHE A 70 -2.05 -15.65 -0.12
C PHE A 70 -2.22 -16.13 1.32
N GLU A 71 -2.92 -17.26 1.52
CA GLU A 71 -3.27 -17.77 2.84
C GLU A 71 -2.04 -18.12 3.69
N LYS A 72 -0.97 -18.60 3.05
CA LYS A 72 0.30 -18.90 3.73
C LYS A 72 1.08 -17.66 4.13
N ASN A 73 1.04 -16.60 3.32
CA ASN A 73 1.88 -15.41 3.53
C ASN A 73 1.17 -14.27 4.25
N PHE A 74 -0.16 -14.30 4.34
CA PHE A 74 -0.96 -13.28 5.00
C PHE A 74 -1.28 -13.65 6.46
N PRO A 75 -1.09 -12.74 7.43
CA PRO A 75 -0.66 -11.36 7.29
C PRO A 75 0.86 -11.20 7.10
N GLY A 76 1.26 -10.11 6.44
CA GLY A 76 2.67 -9.83 6.14
C GLY A 76 3.53 -9.75 7.41
N HIS A 77 4.77 -10.25 7.36
CA HIS A 77 5.61 -10.29 8.56
C HIS A 77 6.16 -8.92 8.94
N PHE A 78 6.46 -8.06 7.96
CA PHE A 78 7.14 -6.80 8.16
C PHE A 78 6.77 -5.78 7.09
N VAL A 79 6.65 -4.51 7.48
CA VAL A 79 6.54 -3.35 6.59
C VAL A 79 7.38 -2.20 7.15
N ALA A 80 8.01 -1.41 6.28
CA ALA A 80 8.75 -0.22 6.69
C ALA A 80 8.54 0.91 5.70
N GLU A 81 7.93 2.00 6.17
CA GLU A 81 7.69 3.20 5.38
C GLU A 81 7.73 4.45 6.27
N GLY A 82 7.66 5.62 5.62
CA GLY A 82 7.71 6.92 6.29
C GLY A 82 6.54 7.22 7.21
N LEU A 83 6.76 8.12 8.17
CA LEU A 83 5.77 8.59 9.15
C LEU A 83 4.45 9.07 8.54
N ASP A 84 4.50 9.64 7.35
CA ASP A 84 3.32 10.09 6.61
C ASP A 84 2.34 8.96 6.28
N GLN A 85 2.80 7.71 6.21
CA GLN A 85 1.94 6.55 5.91
C GLN A 85 0.98 6.18 7.03
N THR A 86 1.18 6.70 8.25
CA THR A 86 0.21 6.56 9.36
C THR A 86 -1.17 7.14 9.04
N ARG A 87 -1.24 8.09 8.10
CA ARG A 87 -2.48 8.69 7.60
C ARG A 87 -2.81 8.33 6.15
N GLY A 88 -2.06 7.41 5.58
CA GLY A 88 -2.25 6.91 4.21
C GLY A 88 -2.28 5.39 4.22
N TRP A 89 -1.21 4.77 3.70
CA TRP A 89 -1.19 3.35 3.40
C TRP A 89 -1.36 2.44 4.62
N PHE A 90 -0.73 2.74 5.77
CA PHE A 90 -0.88 1.91 6.96
C PHE A 90 -2.33 1.86 7.43
N TYR A 91 -3.04 2.99 7.33
CA TYR A 91 -4.43 3.08 7.71
C TYR A 91 -5.31 2.24 6.77
N THR A 92 -5.20 2.42 5.45
CA THR A 92 -6.07 1.70 4.51
C THR A 92 -5.78 0.20 4.47
N LEU A 93 -4.51 -0.22 4.59
CA LEU A 93 -4.15 -1.63 4.77
C LEU A 93 -4.88 -2.24 5.96
N MET A 94 -4.83 -1.60 7.13
CA MET A 94 -5.45 -2.12 8.34
C MET A 94 -6.98 -2.15 8.24
N VAL A 95 -7.60 -1.10 7.67
CA VAL A 95 -9.05 -1.04 7.47
C VAL A 95 -9.52 -2.18 6.56
N LEU A 96 -8.92 -2.33 5.37
CA LEU A 96 -9.33 -3.36 4.41
C LEU A 96 -9.04 -4.77 4.94
N SER A 97 -7.87 -4.98 5.53
CA SER A 97 -7.48 -6.26 6.12
C SER A 97 -8.46 -6.70 7.22
N THR A 98 -8.82 -5.78 8.12
CA THR A 98 -9.75 -6.07 9.21
C THR A 98 -11.15 -6.33 8.66
N ALA A 99 -11.62 -5.53 7.72
CA ALA A 99 -12.97 -5.65 7.16
C ALA A 99 -13.16 -6.92 6.33
N LEU A 100 -12.16 -7.32 5.54
CA LEU A 100 -12.27 -8.45 4.61
C LEU A 100 -11.84 -9.78 5.24
N PHE A 101 -10.83 -9.77 6.12
CA PHE A 101 -10.18 -11.00 6.62
C PHE A 101 -10.19 -11.12 8.15
N GLY A 102 -10.63 -10.09 8.89
CA GLY A 102 -10.64 -10.11 10.35
C GLY A 102 -9.24 -10.24 10.98
N LYS A 103 -8.19 -9.81 10.28
CA LYS A 103 -6.78 -9.92 10.70
C LYS A 103 -6.06 -8.58 10.50
N PRO A 104 -4.97 -8.30 11.24
CA PRO A 104 -4.10 -7.17 10.91
C PRO A 104 -3.44 -7.39 9.54
N ALA A 105 -3.08 -6.33 8.82
CA ALA A 105 -2.46 -6.46 7.49
C ALA A 105 -0.99 -6.93 7.58
N PHE A 106 -0.32 -6.58 8.67
CA PHE A 106 1.07 -6.90 8.94
C PHE A 106 1.29 -7.14 10.45
N ARG A 107 2.36 -7.86 10.80
CA ARG A 107 2.72 -8.21 12.19
C ARG A 107 3.68 -7.21 12.82
N ASN A 108 4.65 -6.73 12.05
CA ASN A 108 5.66 -5.77 12.51
C ASN A 108 5.72 -4.58 11.56
N LEU A 109 5.92 -3.38 12.12
CA LEU A 109 6.00 -2.14 11.35
C LEU A 109 7.14 -1.28 11.88
N ILE A 110 7.99 -0.79 10.96
CA ILE A 110 8.93 0.29 11.25
C ILE A 110 8.45 1.56 10.57
N CYS A 111 8.30 2.61 11.37
CA CYS A 111 7.88 3.92 10.92
C CYS A 111 9.10 4.84 10.91
N ASN A 112 9.66 5.14 9.73
CA ASN A 112 10.86 5.97 9.66
C ASN A 112 10.53 7.47 9.63
N GLY A 113 11.46 8.27 10.16
CA GLY A 113 11.39 9.73 10.09
C GLY A 113 11.58 10.27 8.66
N LEU A 114 11.38 11.58 8.52
CA LEU A 114 11.59 12.29 7.26
C LEU A 114 13.06 12.70 7.12
N VAL A 115 13.64 12.47 5.95
CA VAL A 115 14.95 13.03 5.58
C VAL A 115 14.76 14.49 5.17
N LEU A 116 15.60 15.38 5.70
CA LEU A 116 15.56 16.81 5.46
C LEU A 116 16.76 17.25 4.61
N ALA A 117 16.63 18.41 3.96
CA ALA A 117 17.76 19.09 3.33
C ALA A 117 18.74 19.60 4.42
N GLU A 118 19.94 20.01 4.01
CA GLU A 118 20.98 20.52 4.91
C GLU A 118 20.51 21.72 5.75
N ASP A 119 19.63 22.55 5.18
CA ASP A 119 19.02 23.71 5.85
C ASP A 119 17.83 23.34 6.76
N GLY A 120 17.57 22.05 6.97
CA GLY A 120 16.46 21.53 7.78
C GLY A 120 15.09 21.59 7.10
N LYS A 121 14.98 22.09 5.87
CA LYS A 121 13.70 22.13 5.15
C LYS A 121 13.37 20.77 4.53
N LYS A 122 12.09 20.55 4.27
CA LYS A 122 11.63 19.37 3.51
C LYS A 122 12.25 19.39 2.11
N MET A 123 12.83 18.26 1.69
CA MET A 123 13.31 18.10 0.32
C MET A 123 12.15 18.17 -0.67
N SER A 124 12.35 18.83 -1.80
CA SER A 124 11.32 19.06 -2.81
C SER A 124 11.90 19.03 -4.22
N LYS A 125 11.31 18.19 -5.10
CA LYS A 125 11.66 18.13 -6.53
C LYS A 125 11.56 19.50 -7.21
N ARG A 126 10.61 20.33 -6.77
CA ARG A 126 10.40 21.69 -7.30
C ARG A 126 11.50 22.66 -6.85
N LEU A 127 11.93 22.56 -5.60
CA LEU A 127 12.97 23.44 -5.05
C LEU A 127 14.39 22.99 -5.41
N LYS A 128 14.56 21.72 -5.82
CA LYS A 128 15.86 21.10 -6.11
C LYS A 128 16.87 21.33 -4.97
N ASN A 129 16.39 21.32 -3.74
CA ASN A 129 17.16 21.59 -2.52
C ASN A 129 17.84 20.33 -1.96
N TYR A 130 18.18 19.38 -2.83
CA TYR A 130 18.85 18.13 -2.47
C TYR A 130 19.78 17.73 -3.61
N PRO A 131 20.94 17.11 -3.31
CA PRO A 131 21.84 16.63 -4.35
C PRO A 131 21.19 15.49 -5.13
N SER A 132 21.53 15.35 -6.41
CA SER A 132 21.02 14.24 -7.23
C SER A 132 21.46 12.91 -6.61
N PRO A 133 20.56 11.92 -6.41
CA PRO A 133 20.95 10.62 -5.88
C PRO A 133 22.06 9.95 -6.69
N MET A 134 22.05 10.10 -8.01
CA MET A 134 23.07 9.53 -8.89
C MET A 134 24.44 10.21 -8.75
N GLU A 135 24.46 11.53 -8.50
CA GLU A 135 25.72 12.26 -8.28
C GLU A 135 26.35 11.81 -6.96
N VAL A 136 25.54 11.70 -5.90
CA VAL A 136 26.03 11.20 -4.60
C VAL A 136 26.57 9.76 -4.72
N ILE A 137 25.87 8.89 -5.46
CA ILE A 137 26.32 7.52 -5.72
C ILE A 137 27.65 7.49 -6.46
N ASN A 138 27.83 8.33 -7.48
CA ASN A 138 29.06 8.36 -8.27
C ASN A 138 30.25 8.93 -7.48
N ASP A 139 30.00 9.93 -6.63
CA ASP A 139 31.05 10.63 -5.87
C ASP A 139 31.50 9.85 -4.62
N TYR A 140 30.58 9.15 -3.95
CA TYR A 140 30.85 8.49 -2.66
C TYR A 140 30.66 6.97 -2.66
N GLY A 141 30.21 6.39 -3.78
CA GLY A 141 29.92 4.97 -3.92
C GLY A 141 28.62 4.52 -3.23
N ALA A 142 28.04 3.42 -3.71
CA ALA A 142 26.79 2.85 -3.17
C ALA A 142 26.88 2.42 -1.69
N VAL A 143 28.09 2.23 -1.17
CA VAL A 143 28.31 1.86 0.24
C VAL A 143 27.82 2.97 1.17
N LYS A 144 28.06 4.25 0.87
CA LYS A 144 27.61 5.34 1.72
C LYS A 144 26.08 5.48 1.73
N ASP A 145 25.38 5.28 0.62
CA ASP A 145 23.92 5.50 0.56
C ASP A 145 23.05 4.26 0.81
N VAL A 146 23.64 3.06 0.79
CA VAL A 146 22.94 1.85 1.26
C VAL A 146 23.30 1.60 2.72
N PHE A 147 24.58 1.60 3.10
CA PHE A 147 24.95 1.35 4.48
C PHE A 147 24.60 2.52 5.39
N LEU A 148 24.69 3.79 5.01
CA LEU A 148 24.45 4.87 5.97
C LEU A 148 22.96 5.03 6.32
N PRO A 149 21.98 4.96 5.39
CA PRO A 149 20.57 4.91 5.74
C PRO A 149 20.19 3.63 6.48
N TRP A 150 20.75 2.48 6.11
CA TRP A 150 20.51 1.21 6.79
C TRP A 150 21.13 1.17 8.20
N TYR A 151 22.34 1.72 8.35
CA TYR A 151 23.01 1.96 9.62
C TYR A 151 22.26 2.99 10.45
N ASN A 152 21.73 4.06 9.84
CA ASN A 152 20.92 5.05 10.54
C ASN A 152 19.59 4.44 10.98
N ALA A 153 18.93 3.63 10.15
CA ALA A 153 17.72 2.88 10.53
C ALA A 153 18.00 1.91 11.69
N TYR A 154 19.09 1.14 11.61
CA TYR A 154 19.57 0.27 12.70
C TYR A 154 19.90 1.07 13.95
N ARG A 155 20.61 2.19 13.82
CA ARG A 155 20.98 3.08 14.92
C ARG A 155 19.74 3.66 15.59
N PHE A 156 18.75 4.11 14.81
CA PHE A 156 17.47 4.60 15.33
C PHE A 156 16.70 3.49 16.04
N LEU A 157 16.67 2.28 15.49
CA LEU A 157 16.08 1.12 16.17
C LEU A 157 16.74 0.87 17.54
N VAL A 158 18.07 0.80 17.58
CA VAL A 158 18.84 0.58 18.82
C VAL A 158 18.62 1.71 19.83
N GLN A 159 18.55 2.97 19.37
CA GLN A 159 18.29 4.11 20.24
C GLN A 159 16.89 4.07 20.84
N ASN A 160 15.87 3.71 20.05
CA ASN A 160 14.50 3.59 20.56
C ASN A 160 14.33 2.38 21.49
N ALA A 161 14.98 1.25 21.19
CA ALA A 161 15.01 0.09 22.08
C ALA A 161 15.63 0.44 23.44
N LYS A 162 16.81 1.08 23.46
CA LYS A 162 17.44 1.54 24.71
C LYS A 162 16.61 2.56 25.47
N ARG A 163 15.93 3.45 24.76
CA ARG A 163 15.04 4.45 25.39
C ARG A 163 13.86 3.78 26.06
N LEU A 164 13.25 2.78 25.42
CA LEU A 164 12.15 1.99 25.98
C LEU A 164 12.57 1.28 27.27
N GLU A 165 13.80 0.75 27.32
CA GLU A 165 14.39 0.16 28.52
C GLU A 165 14.64 1.19 29.64
N TYR A 166 15.12 2.38 29.29
CA TYR A 166 15.42 3.45 30.26
C TYR A 166 14.16 4.09 30.85
N GLU A 167 13.08 4.17 30.07
CA GLU A 167 11.77 4.70 30.49
C GLU A 167 10.95 3.67 31.31
N GLY A 168 11.54 2.52 31.66
CA GLY A 168 10.98 1.56 32.62
C GLY A 168 10.15 0.43 32.00
N SER A 169 10.19 0.25 30.68
CA SER A 169 9.58 -0.90 30.01
C SER A 169 10.54 -2.12 30.04
N ALA A 170 9.99 -3.31 29.81
CA ALA A 170 10.77 -4.54 29.76
C ALA A 170 11.88 -4.48 28.67
N PRO A 171 12.99 -5.23 28.84
CA PRO A 171 14.06 -5.30 27.85
C PRO A 171 13.53 -5.57 26.44
N PHE A 172 14.05 -4.85 25.45
CA PHE A 172 13.67 -5.11 24.07
C PHE A 172 14.25 -6.46 23.63
N VAL A 173 13.38 -7.45 23.46
CA VAL A 173 13.76 -8.77 22.94
C VAL A 173 13.27 -8.85 21.49
N PRO A 174 14.18 -8.80 20.49
CA PRO A 174 13.79 -9.05 19.11
C PRO A 174 13.30 -10.50 18.97
N ILE A 175 12.18 -10.68 18.27
CA ILE A 175 11.58 -11.99 17.95
C ILE A 175 12.31 -12.61 16.76
#